data_AF-A0A7W4GAT3-F1
#
_entry.id   AF-A0A7W4GAT3-F1
#
_cell.length_a   1.000
_cell.length_b   1.000
_cell.length_c   1.000
_cell.angle_alpha   90.00
_cell.angle_beta   90.00
_cell.angle_gamma   90.00
#
_symmetry.space_group_name_H-M   'P 1'
#
loop_
_entity.id
_entity.type
_entity.pdbx_description
1 polymer ?
#
loop_
_entity_poly.entity_id
_entity_poly.type
_entity_poly.pdbx_seq_one_letter_code
_entity_poly.pdbx_strand_id
1 'polypeptide(L)'
;MDPITIALGIAKLTGLDKKIGGWIGGDNGSKVASKVVDIAQTITNGGTPEQAFNLVQQSSALQQELRQTILNREKELDDLAFKNTQSARNMQIQALNQDDKFSKRFIYYYAWFWSVATVIYIGCITFLTIPDTATRFADTILGFILGTVVASILNFF
;
A
#
# COMPACT_ATOMS: atom_id res chain seq x y z
N MET A 1 15.36 -24.12 6.65
CA MET A 1 14.48 -23.64 5.56
C MET A 1 13.83 -22.33 5.98
N ASP A 2 13.53 -21.42 5.05
CA ASP A 2 12.81 -20.19 5.36
C ASP A 2 11.35 -20.50 5.81
N PRO A 3 10.80 -19.79 6.81
CA PRO A 3 9.44 -20.01 7.30
C PRO A 3 8.36 -19.98 6.21
N ILE A 4 8.54 -19.17 5.16
CA ILE A 4 7.61 -19.08 4.03
C ILE A 4 7.60 -20.39 3.24
N THR A 5 8.76 -20.97 2.97
CA THR A 5 8.86 -22.25 2.25
C THR A 5 8.19 -23.37 3.02
N ILE A 6 8.41 -23.43 4.33
CA ILE A 6 7.81 -24.46 5.19
C ILE A 6 6.29 -24.26 5.28
N ALA A 7 5.83 -23.03 5.47
CA ALA A 7 4.40 -22.73 5.52
C ALA A 7 3.67 -23.03 4.20
N LEU A 8 4.31 -22.79 3.04
CA LEU A 8 3.78 -23.20 1.73
C LEU A 8 3.75 -24.73 1.57
N GLY A 9 4.74 -25.43 2.12
CA GLY A 9 4.72 -26.90 2.20
C GLY A 9 3.54 -27.40 3.03
N ILE A 10 3.35 -26.82 4.23
CA ILE A 10 2.21 -27.11 5.12
C ILE A 10 0.88 -26.82 4.40
N ALA A 11 0.80 -25.73 3.64
CA ALA A 11 -0.40 -25.38 2.90
C ALA A 11 -0.78 -26.43 1.87
N LYS A 12 0.20 -27.01 1.17
CA LYS A 12 -0.02 -28.12 0.23
C LYS A 12 -0.47 -29.39 0.96
N LEU A 13 0.17 -29.74 2.08
CA LEU A 13 -0.18 -30.94 2.87
C LEU A 13 -1.58 -30.86 3.49
N THR A 14 -1.98 -29.67 3.91
CA THR A 14 -3.29 -29.44 4.54
C THR A 14 -4.39 -29.13 3.52
N GLY A 15 -4.09 -28.94 2.24
CA GLY A 15 -5.05 -28.53 1.22
C GLY A 15 -5.61 -27.10 1.44
N LEU A 16 -4.79 -26.21 2.00
CA LEU A 16 -5.07 -24.80 2.27
C LEU A 16 -4.17 -23.87 1.43
N ASP A 17 -3.66 -24.38 0.32
CA ASP A 17 -2.74 -23.71 -0.62
C ASP A 17 -3.22 -22.31 -1.02
N LYS A 18 -4.49 -22.16 -1.42
CA LYS A 18 -5.04 -20.86 -1.83
C LYS A 18 -5.13 -19.88 -0.66
N LYS A 19 -5.52 -20.36 0.51
CA LYS A 19 -5.80 -19.51 1.68
C LYS A 19 -4.50 -19.04 2.34
N ILE A 20 -3.62 -19.98 2.68
CA ILE A 20 -2.31 -19.67 3.27
C ILE A 20 -1.43 -18.94 2.25
N GLY A 21 -1.48 -19.31 0.97
CA GLY A 21 -0.79 -18.58 -0.10
C GLY A 21 -1.26 -17.12 -0.21
N GLY A 22 -2.57 -16.87 -0.08
CA GLY A 22 -3.13 -15.52 -0.04
C GLY A 22 -2.62 -14.69 1.15
N TRP A 23 -2.53 -15.29 2.34
CA TRP A 23 -1.99 -14.58 3.52
C TRP A 23 -0.49 -14.31 3.43
N ILE A 24 0.28 -15.27 2.91
CA ILE A 24 1.73 -15.15 2.75
C ILE A 24 2.10 -14.19 1.62
N GLY A 25 1.24 -14.00 0.62
CA GLY A 25 1.48 -13.07 -0.49
C GLY A 25 1.36 -11.59 -0.12
N GLY A 26 0.85 -11.26 1.07
CA GLY A 26 0.69 -9.87 1.53
C GLY A 26 1.90 -9.31 2.30
N ASP A 27 1.81 -8.03 2.68
CA ASP A 27 2.89 -7.29 3.36
C ASP A 27 3.37 -7.94 4.69
N ASN A 28 2.48 -8.67 5.38
CA ASN A 28 2.79 -9.39 6.62
C ASN A 28 3.07 -10.90 6.40
N GLY A 29 3.32 -11.31 5.16
CA GLY A 29 3.40 -12.73 4.79
C GLY A 29 4.42 -13.55 5.56
N SER A 30 5.59 -12.97 5.87
CA SER A 30 6.62 -13.63 6.70
C SER A 30 6.16 -13.89 8.13
N LYS A 31 5.37 -12.97 8.73
CA LYS A 31 4.82 -13.13 10.08
C LYS A 31 3.73 -14.20 10.10
N VAL A 32 2.86 -14.21 9.09
CA VAL A 32 1.83 -15.25 8.96
C VAL A 32 2.46 -16.61 8.73
N ALA A 33 3.47 -16.71 7.87
CA ALA A 33 4.22 -17.94 7.64
C ALA A 33 4.85 -18.48 8.93
N SER A 34 5.50 -17.62 9.71
CA SER A 34 6.08 -17.99 11.01
C SER A 34 5.01 -18.53 11.96
N LYS A 35 3.85 -17.88 12.05
CA LYS A 35 2.74 -18.32 12.90
C LYS A 35 2.16 -19.67 12.46
N VAL A 36 2.04 -19.92 11.16
CA VAL A 36 1.59 -21.22 10.62
C VAL A 36 2.59 -22.33 10.99
N VAL A 37 3.89 -22.03 10.92
CA VAL A 37 4.96 -22.94 11.37
C VAL A 37 4.89 -23.20 12.87
N ASP A 38 4.67 -22.16 13.69
CA ASP A 38 4.52 -22.30 15.15
C ASP A 38 3.34 -23.22 15.53
N ILE A 39 2.22 -23.11 14.79
CA ILE A 39 1.06 -23.99 14.98
C ILE A 39 1.44 -25.44 14.69
N ALA A 40 2.16 -25.69 13.58
CA ALA A 40 2.64 -27.02 13.25
C ALA A 40 3.60 -27.57 14.33
N GLN A 41 4.53 -26.75 14.81
CA GLN A 41 5.44 -27.14 15.90
C GLN A 41 4.68 -27.49 17.18
N THR A 42 3.66 -26.70 17.54
CA THR A 42 2.84 -26.93 18.72
C THR A 42 2.12 -28.28 18.67
N ILE A 43 1.52 -28.63 17.52
CA ILE A 43 0.82 -29.90 17.33
C ILE A 43 1.80 -31.09 17.35
N THR A 44 3.05 -30.87 16.93
CA THR A 44 4.11 -31.89 16.94
C THR A 44 4.96 -31.92 18.22
N ASN A 45 4.54 -31.27 19.30
CA ASN A 45 5.26 -31.19 20.59
C ASN A 45 6.63 -30.47 20.56
N GLY A 46 6.76 -29.38 19.80
CA GLY A 46 7.83 -28.39 19.99
C GLY A 46 9.19 -28.69 19.36
N GLY A 47 9.25 -29.48 18.28
CA GLY A 47 10.47 -29.71 17.50
C GLY A 47 10.88 -28.54 16.59
N THR A 48 11.94 -28.69 15.80
CA THR A 48 12.32 -27.67 14.80
C THR A 48 11.25 -27.55 13.69
N PRO A 49 11.15 -26.41 12.99
CA PRO A 49 10.20 -26.22 11.89
C PRO A 49 10.22 -27.34 10.84
N GLU A 50 11.40 -27.88 10.57
CA GLU A 50 11.63 -28.94 9.58
C GLU A 50 11.18 -30.30 10.11
N GLN A 51 11.43 -30.58 11.40
CA GLN A 51 10.93 -31.79 12.05
C GLN A 51 9.40 -31.79 12.12
N ALA A 52 8.79 -30.66 12.48
CA ALA A 52 7.35 -30.51 12.51
C ALA A 52 6.73 -30.77 11.13
N PHE A 53 7.32 -30.22 10.07
CA PHE A 53 6.90 -30.47 8.70
C PHE A 53 6.98 -31.95 8.31
N ASN A 54 8.10 -32.62 8.62
CA ASN A 54 8.29 -34.03 8.28
C ASN A 54 7.29 -34.94 9.02
N LEU A 55 7.01 -34.67 10.29
CA LEU A 55 6.02 -35.41 11.08
C LEU A 55 4.61 -35.23 10.50
N VAL A 56 4.24 -34.01 10.13
CA VAL A 56 2.96 -33.71 9.48
C VAL A 56 2.89 -34.37 8.10
N GLN A 57 4.00 -34.41 7.34
CA GLN A 57 4.03 -35.08 6.03
C GLN A 57 3.76 -36.59 6.14
N GLN A 58 4.27 -37.24 7.19
CA GLN A 58 4.16 -38.68 7.38
C GLN A 58 2.83 -39.14 8.00
N SER A 59 2.07 -38.24 8.63
CA SER A 59 0.83 -38.58 9.33
C SER A 59 -0.39 -37.84 8.77
N SER A 60 -1.30 -38.60 8.16
CA SER A 60 -2.60 -38.09 7.70
C SER A 60 -3.44 -37.50 8.86
N ALA A 61 -3.33 -38.08 10.06
CA ALA A 61 -4.03 -37.56 11.25
C ALA A 61 -3.54 -36.16 11.64
N LEU A 62 -2.22 -35.94 11.64
CA LEU A 62 -1.63 -34.64 11.95
C LEU A 62 -1.96 -33.59 10.87
N GLN A 63 -2.08 -33.99 9.60
CA GLN A 63 -2.52 -33.08 8.53
C GLN A 63 -3.94 -32.59 8.75
N GLN A 64 -4.85 -33.48 9.15
CA GLN A 64 -6.25 -33.13 9.46
C GLN A 64 -6.34 -32.22 10.70
N GLU A 65 -5.59 -32.54 11.76
CA GLU A 65 -5.55 -31.74 12.98
C GLU A 65 -4.96 -30.34 12.73
N LEU A 66 -3.86 -30.27 11.97
CA LEU A 66 -3.25 -29.00 11.57
C LEU A 66 -4.17 -28.18 10.69
N ARG A 67 -4.81 -28.81 9.70
CA ARG A 67 -5.84 -28.16 8.87
C ARG A 67 -6.92 -27.56 9.75
N GLN A 68 -7.45 -28.32 10.71
CA GLN A 68 -8.50 -27.80 11.57
C GLN A 68 -8.03 -26.68 12.50
N THR A 69 -6.83 -26.79 13.04
CA THR A 69 -6.27 -25.76 13.91
C THR A 69 -6.06 -24.45 13.17
N ILE A 70 -5.60 -24.52 11.91
CA ILE A 70 -5.44 -23.34 11.05
C ILE A 70 -6.81 -22.72 10.73
N LEU A 71 -7.83 -23.52 10.43
CA LEU A 71 -9.19 -23.03 10.18
C LEU A 71 -9.82 -22.42 11.45
N ASN A 72 -9.61 -23.02 12.62
CA ASN A 72 -10.09 -22.48 13.90
C ASN A 72 -9.41 -21.15 14.26
N ARG A 73 -8.18 -20.93 13.80
CA ARG A 73 -7.40 -19.70 13.98
C ARG A 73 -7.43 -18.79 12.75
N GLU A 74 -8.33 -19.06 11.80
CA GLU A 74 -8.41 -18.32 10.54
C GLU A 74 -8.50 -16.82 10.77
N LYS A 75 -9.39 -16.38 11.66
CA LYS A 75 -9.57 -14.96 11.98
C LYS A 75 -8.29 -14.32 12.54
N GLU A 76 -7.53 -15.03 13.37
CA GLU A 76 -6.25 -14.55 13.91
C GLU A 76 -5.22 -14.34 12.79
N LEU A 77 -5.16 -15.30 11.85
CA LEU A 77 -4.23 -15.26 10.72
C LEU A 77 -4.63 -14.21 9.68
N ASP A 78 -5.93 -14.04 9.42
CA ASP A 78 -6.49 -12.98 8.60
C ASP A 78 -6.16 -11.59 9.17
N ASP A 79 -6.45 -11.37 10.45
CA ASP A 79 -6.16 -10.09 11.12
C ASP A 79 -4.66 -9.78 11.06
N LEU A 80 -3.81 -10.79 11.26
CA LEU A 80 -2.35 -10.66 11.14
C LEU A 80 -1.92 -10.32 9.70
N ALA A 81 -2.51 -10.98 8.70
CA ALA A 81 -2.21 -10.77 7.29
C ALA A 81 -2.58 -9.35 6.83
N PHE A 82 -3.74 -8.84 7.24
CA PHE A 82 -4.32 -7.60 6.71
C PHE A 82 -4.19 -6.37 7.60
N LYS A 83 -3.58 -6.48 8.79
CA LYS A 83 -3.41 -5.37 9.75
C LYS A 83 -2.87 -4.09 9.12
N ASN A 84 -1.89 -4.19 8.22
CA ASN A 84 -1.28 -3.02 7.56
C ASN A 84 -2.16 -2.46 6.43
N THR A 85 -2.80 -3.33 5.65
CA THR A 85 -3.72 -2.90 4.58
C THR A 85 -4.95 -2.19 5.14
N GLN A 86 -5.42 -2.61 6.32
CA GLN A 86 -6.49 -1.93 7.04
C GLN A 86 -6.08 -0.54 7.52
N SER A 87 -4.83 -0.36 7.94
CA SER A 87 -4.27 0.96 8.30
C SER A 87 -4.28 1.92 7.11
N ALA A 88 -3.92 1.46 5.91
CA ALA A 88 -3.94 2.29 4.70
C ALA A 88 -5.37 2.75 4.34
N ARG A 89 -6.35 1.84 4.43
CA ARG A 89 -7.77 2.19 4.24
C ARG A 89 -8.29 3.13 5.32
N ASN A 90 -7.91 2.91 6.58
CA ASN A 90 -8.27 3.79 7.68
C ASN A 90 -7.68 5.19 7.52
N MET A 91 -6.45 5.32 7.03
CA MET A 91 -5.86 6.62 6.72
C MET A 91 -6.69 7.36 5.67
N GLN A 92 -7.12 6.67 4.61
CA GLN A 92 -7.97 7.27 3.58
C GLN A 92 -9.34 7.70 4.13
N ILE A 93 -9.96 6.86 4.98
CA ILE A 93 -11.24 7.17 5.64
C ILE A 93 -11.10 8.38 6.56
N GLN A 94 -10.02 8.45 7.36
CA GLN A 94 -9.74 9.59 8.24
C GLN A 94 -9.45 10.87 7.44
N ALA A 95 -8.69 10.78 6.34
CA ALA A 95 -8.44 11.91 5.45
C ALA A 95 -9.72 12.41 4.76
N LEU A 96 -10.68 11.52 4.47
CA LEU A 96 -11.98 11.91 3.91
C LEU A 96 -12.91 12.49 4.99
N ASN A 97 -12.86 11.98 6.22
CA ASN A 97 -13.69 12.43 7.34
C ASN A 97 -13.12 13.61 8.12
N GLN A 98 -11.91 14.09 7.82
CA GLN A 98 -11.35 15.27 8.50
C GLN A 98 -12.26 16.49 8.29
N ASP A 99 -12.55 17.22 9.37
CA ASP A 99 -13.36 18.44 9.33
C ASP A 99 -12.60 19.64 8.76
N ASP A 100 -11.29 19.49 8.55
CA ASP A 100 -10.45 20.52 7.95
C ASP A 100 -10.80 20.74 6.47
N LYS A 101 -11.70 21.69 6.25
CA LYS A 101 -12.09 22.17 4.92
C LYS A 101 -10.95 22.89 4.21
N PHE A 102 -9.95 23.41 4.93
CA PHE A 102 -8.82 24.11 4.34
C PHE A 102 -7.92 23.12 3.61
N SER A 103 -7.48 22.05 4.27
CA SER A 103 -6.65 21.00 3.65
C SER A 103 -7.33 20.35 2.44
N LYS A 104 -8.65 20.10 2.52
CA LYS A 104 -9.45 19.59 1.38
C LYS A 104 -9.54 20.54 0.21
N ARG A 105 -9.53 21.85 0.46
CA ARG A 105 -9.67 22.90 -0.57
C ARG A 105 -8.35 23.52 -0.99
N PHE A 106 -7.25 23.18 -0.32
CA PHE A 106 -5.92 23.71 -0.59
C PHE A 106 -5.55 23.55 -2.07
N ILE A 107 -5.86 22.40 -2.67
CA ILE A 107 -5.59 22.16 -4.08
C ILE A 107 -6.31 23.16 -5.01
N TYR A 108 -7.56 23.51 -4.69
CA TYR A 108 -8.33 24.50 -5.45
C TYR A 108 -7.80 25.92 -5.22
N TYR A 109 -7.39 26.25 -3.99
CA TYR A 109 -6.75 27.54 -3.70
C TYR A 109 -5.41 27.68 -4.41
N TYR A 110 -4.60 26.63 -4.43
CA TYR A 110 -3.32 26.58 -5.13
C TYR A 110 -3.51 26.74 -6.64
N ALA A 111 -4.45 25.98 -7.23
CA ALA A 111 -4.79 26.09 -8.63
C ALA A 111 -5.28 27.50 -8.98
N TRP A 112 -6.20 28.05 -8.19
CA TRP A 112 -6.75 29.38 -8.38
C TRP A 112 -5.67 30.47 -8.30
N PHE A 113 -4.77 30.39 -7.31
CA PHE A 113 -3.66 31.32 -7.17
C PHE A 113 -2.80 31.36 -8.43
N TRP A 114 -2.38 30.18 -8.93
CA TRP A 114 -1.54 30.10 -10.12
C TRP A 114 -2.28 30.48 -11.41
N SER A 115 -3.57 30.14 -11.54
CA SER A 115 -4.39 30.57 -12.67
C SER A 115 -4.54 32.09 -12.71
N VAL A 116 -4.85 32.72 -11.58
CA VAL A 116 -4.98 34.17 -11.49
C VAL A 116 -3.63 34.87 -11.71
N ALA A 117 -2.55 34.38 -11.10
CA ALA A 117 -1.21 34.91 -11.32
C ALA A 117 -0.80 34.82 -12.80
N THR A 118 -1.13 33.72 -13.48
CA THR A 118 -0.88 33.54 -14.91
C THR A 118 -1.67 34.55 -15.74
N VAL A 119 -2.97 34.72 -15.48
CA VAL A 119 -3.82 35.67 -16.21
C VAL A 119 -3.33 37.11 -16.00
N ILE A 120 -2.98 37.49 -14.77
CA ILE A 120 -2.42 38.81 -14.46
C ILE A 120 -1.10 39.00 -15.21
N TYR A 121 -0.21 38.02 -15.17
CA TYR A 121 1.07 38.08 -15.85
C TYR A 121 0.91 38.25 -17.37
N ILE A 122 0.05 37.45 -18.00
CA ILE A 122 -0.30 37.58 -19.43
C ILE A 122 -0.87 38.97 -19.71
N GLY A 123 -1.78 39.47 -18.87
CA GLY A 123 -2.34 40.82 -19.01
C GLY A 123 -1.25 41.91 -18.96
N CYS A 124 -0.32 41.82 -18.00
CA CYS A 124 0.77 42.78 -17.86
C CYS A 124 1.68 42.80 -19.09
N ILE A 125 2.11 41.65 -19.60
CA ILE A 125 3.00 41.60 -20.78
C ILE A 125 2.28 41.97 -22.07
N THR A 126 0.95 41.82 -22.13
CA THR A 126 0.15 42.12 -23.33
C THR A 126 -0.19 43.61 -23.44
N PHE A 127 -0.49 44.26 -22.31
CA PHE A 127 -1.05 45.63 -22.30
C PHE A 127 -0.08 46.69 -21.77
N LEU A 128 0.99 46.32 -21.06
CA LEU A 128 1.98 47.28 -20.56
C LEU A 128 3.21 47.31 -21.46
N THR A 129 3.87 48.47 -21.52
CA THR A 129 5.15 48.61 -22.21
C THR A 129 6.26 47.94 -21.40
N ILE A 130 6.86 46.90 -21.98
CA ILE A 130 7.99 46.17 -21.39
C ILE A 130 9.27 46.89 -21.80
N PRO A 131 10.19 47.17 -20.86
CA PRO A 131 11.53 47.65 -21.20
C PRO A 131 12.29 46.64 -22.08
N ASP A 132 13.05 47.12 -23.07
CA ASP A 132 13.78 46.23 -24.01
C ASP A 132 14.74 45.26 -23.31
N THR A 133 15.28 45.65 -22.15
CA THR A 133 16.14 44.80 -21.31
C THR A 133 15.39 43.65 -20.65
N ALA A 134 14.06 43.76 -20.51
CA ALA A 134 13.20 42.80 -19.82
C ALA A 134 12.45 41.84 -20.77
N THR A 135 12.39 42.12 -22.08
CA THR A 135 11.59 41.34 -23.06
C THR A 135 11.92 39.85 -23.04
N ARG A 136 13.20 39.49 -23.00
CA ARG A 136 13.63 38.08 -22.97
C ARG A 136 13.23 37.37 -21.67
N PHE A 137 13.21 38.08 -20.55
CA PHE A 137 12.70 37.53 -19.29
C PHE A 137 11.18 37.30 -19.41
N ALA A 138 10.46 38.24 -20.04
CA ALA A 138 9.03 38.14 -20.23
C ALA A 138 8.64 36.87 -21.02
N ASP A 139 9.30 36.63 -22.15
CA ASP A 139 9.08 35.48 -23.02
C ASP A 139 9.42 34.14 -22.32
N THR A 140 10.56 34.11 -21.62
CA THR A 140 11.01 32.90 -20.91
C THR A 140 10.05 32.50 -19.80
N ILE A 141 9.60 33.48 -19.02
CA ILE A 141 8.65 33.25 -17.92
C ILE A 141 7.27 32.88 -18.47
N LEU A 142 6.81 33.51 -19.56
CA LEU A 142 5.55 33.15 -20.22
C LEU A 142 5.56 31.68 -20.67
N GLY A 143 6.62 31.28 -21.38
CA GLY A 143 6.78 29.90 -21.85
C GLY A 143 6.82 28.89 -20.70
N PHE A 144 7.53 29.22 -19.61
CA PHE A 144 7.55 28.38 -18.42
C PHE A 144 6.16 28.27 -17.77
N ILE A 145 5.48 29.39 -17.51
CA ILE A 145 4.17 29.38 -16.84
C ILE A 145 3.15 28.55 -17.64
N LEU A 146 3.09 28.73 -18.96
CA LEU A 146 2.15 27.97 -19.80
C LEU A 146 2.55 26.50 -19.92
N GLY A 147 3.83 26.23 -20.19
CA GLY A 147 4.32 24.89 -20.50
C GLY A 147 4.50 23.98 -19.29
N THR A 148 4.82 24.53 -18.12
CA THR A 148 5.08 23.75 -16.91
C THR A 148 3.97 23.92 -15.88
N VAL A 149 3.67 25.16 -15.47
CA VAL A 149 2.76 25.40 -14.34
C VAL A 149 1.32 25.10 -14.71
N VAL A 150 0.81 25.70 -15.79
CA VAL A 150 -0.58 25.47 -16.25
C VAL A 150 -0.76 24.02 -16.68
N ALA A 151 0.18 23.47 -17.46
CA ALA A 151 0.13 22.07 -17.89
C ALA A 151 0.15 21.08 -16.70
N SER A 152 0.96 21.33 -15.66
CA SER A 152 0.99 20.45 -14.47
C SER A 152 -0.32 20.50 -13.69
N ILE A 153 -0.92 21.70 -13.57
CA ILE A 153 -2.22 21.86 -12.92
C ILE A 153 -3.29 21.08 -13.69
N LEU A 154 -3.35 21.22 -15.01
CA LEU A 154 -4.32 20.51 -15.85
C LEU A 154 -4.13 18.98 -15.86
N ASN A 155 -2.90 18.49 -15.71
CA ASN A 155 -2.64 17.04 -15.61
C ASN A 155 -2.97 16.46 -14.23
N PHE A 156 -2.96 17.30 -13.18
CA PHE A 156 -3.27 16.87 -11.82
C PHE A 156 -4.78 16.66 -11.62
N PHE A 157 -5.61 17.52 -12.21
CA PHE A 157 -7.08 17.46 -12.12
C PHE A 157 -7.69 16.57 -13.21
#